data_AF-A0A251XKY8-F1
#
_entry.id   AF-A0A251XKY8-F1
#
_cell.length_a   1.000
_cell.length_b   1.000
_cell.length_c   1.000
_cell.angle_alpha   90.00
_cell.angle_beta   90.00
_cell.angle_gamma   90.00
#
_symmetry.space_group_name_H-M   'P 1'
#
loop_
_entity.id
_entity.type
_entity.pdbx_description
1 polymer ?
#
loop_
_entity_poly.entity_id
_entity_poly.type
_entity_poly.pdbx_seq_one_letter_code
_entity_poly.pdbx_strand_id
1 'polypeptide(L)'
;MLYRPIDPARAAAIVEADKRDAEFLVGSTKNPTGRSRKDVIAAFANESEESGGAGLVNFGMVVTATVQDPATIEDARAAVDSLSAQARIRLRVVHGSQDSAFAAGLPLGLVLPRHLAIPHDIRDQL
;
A
#
# COMPACT_ATOMS: atom_id res chain seq x y z
N MET A 1 -9.89 -5.71 0.05
CA MET A 1 -8.70 -5.31 -0.75
C MET A 1 -9.16 -4.35 -1.82
N LEU A 2 -8.46 -3.24 -1.96
CA LEU A 2 -8.70 -2.20 -2.95
C LEU A 2 -7.52 -2.20 -3.90
N TYR A 3 -7.76 -2.11 -5.21
CA TYR A 3 -6.70 -2.01 -6.18
C TYR A 3 -7.08 -1.05 -7.31
N ARG A 4 -6.07 -0.42 -7.90
CA ARG A 4 -6.19 0.47 -9.05
C ARG A 4 -5.02 0.21 -9.98
N PRO A 5 -5.28 -0.26 -11.22
CA PRO A 5 -4.25 -0.35 -12.24
C PRO A 5 -3.61 1.00 -12.51
N ILE A 6 -2.31 0.98 -12.75
CA ILE A 6 -1.54 2.12 -13.22
C ILE A 6 -1.52 2.05 -14.75
N ASP A 7 -1.60 3.22 -15.39
CA ASP A 7 -1.44 3.31 -16.85
C ASP A 7 -0.08 2.74 -17.28
N PRO A 8 -0.02 1.87 -18.30
CA PRO A 8 1.23 1.23 -18.73
C PRO A 8 2.34 2.23 -19.06
N ALA A 9 2.02 3.39 -19.65
CA ALA A 9 3.01 4.41 -19.99
C ALA A 9 3.64 5.05 -18.75
N ARG A 10 2.89 5.09 -17.63
CA ARG A 10 3.40 5.57 -16.33
C ARG A 10 4.06 4.44 -15.53
N ALA A 11 3.61 3.20 -15.69
CA ALA A 11 4.11 2.04 -14.93
C ALA A 11 5.60 1.80 -15.18
N ALA A 12 6.04 1.73 -16.45
CA ALA A 12 7.44 1.55 -16.80
C ALA A 12 8.36 2.62 -16.17
N ALA A 13 7.94 3.89 -16.22
CA ALA A 13 8.70 4.98 -15.63
C ALA A 13 8.80 4.89 -14.10
N ILE A 14 7.77 4.40 -13.42
CA ILE A 14 7.77 4.17 -11.97
C ILE A 14 8.74 3.04 -11.61
N VAL A 15 8.67 1.92 -12.32
CA VAL A 15 9.52 0.75 -12.08
C VAL A 15 11.00 1.08 -12.30
N GLU A 16 11.32 1.79 -13.37
CA GLU A 16 12.67 2.27 -13.65
C GLU A 16 13.18 3.28 -12.62
N ALA A 17 12.31 4.14 -12.10
CA ALA A 17 12.68 5.04 -11.00
C ALA A 17 12.97 4.28 -9.71
N ASP A 18 12.09 3.34 -9.33
CA ASP A 18 12.24 2.51 -8.12
C ASP A 18 13.53 1.68 -8.14
N LYS A 19 13.85 1.06 -9.29
CA LYS A 19 15.11 0.34 -9.50
C LYS A 19 16.32 1.26 -9.29
N ARG A 20 16.35 2.43 -9.93
CA ARG A 20 17.47 3.39 -9.79
C ARG A 20 17.61 3.89 -8.35
N ASP A 21 16.52 4.19 -7.68
CA ASP A 21 16.53 4.68 -6.29
C ASP A 21 17.04 3.59 -5.34
N ALA A 22 16.62 2.33 -5.53
CA ALA A 22 17.09 1.20 -4.73
C ALA A 22 18.59 0.93 -4.93
N GLU A 23 19.07 0.94 -6.19
CA GLU A 23 20.50 0.82 -6.50
C GLU A 23 21.33 1.94 -5.87
N PHE A 24 20.86 3.18 -5.97
CA PHE A 24 21.51 4.34 -5.37
C PHE A 24 21.59 4.22 -3.85
N LEU A 25 20.51 3.79 -3.18
CA LEU A 25 20.49 3.59 -1.73
C LEU A 25 21.54 2.57 -1.26
N VAL A 26 21.72 1.47 -1.99
CA VAL A 26 22.75 0.47 -1.66
C VAL A 26 24.15 0.95 -2.02
N GLY A 27 24.33 1.65 -3.14
CA GLY A 27 25.62 2.18 -3.59
C GLY A 27 26.12 3.40 -2.81
N SER A 28 25.22 4.18 -2.20
CA SER A 28 25.55 5.42 -1.47
C SER A 28 26.12 5.20 -0.06
N THR A 29 26.08 3.97 0.47
CA THR A 29 26.62 3.64 1.80
C THR A 29 27.58 2.46 1.74
N LYS A 30 28.66 2.52 2.53
CA LYS A 30 29.62 1.41 2.67
C LYS A 30 29.03 0.20 3.40
N ASN A 31 28.00 0.42 4.23
CA ASN A 31 27.38 -0.60 5.07
C ASN A 31 25.85 -0.66 4.84
N PRO A 32 25.40 -1.14 3.67
CA PRO A 32 23.98 -1.22 3.37
C PRO A 32 23.31 -2.27 4.27
N THR A 33 22.14 -1.90 4.81
CA THR A 33 21.38 -2.79 5.70
C THR A 33 20.83 -4.00 4.93
N GLY A 34 20.52 -5.08 5.65
CA GLY A 34 19.85 -6.25 5.05
C GLY A 34 18.48 -5.91 4.45
N ARG A 35 17.82 -4.85 4.92
CA ARG A 35 16.58 -4.32 4.31
C ARG A 35 16.86 -3.69 2.96
N SER A 36 17.81 -2.76 2.88
CA SER A 36 18.19 -2.08 1.64
C SER A 36 18.57 -3.06 0.53
N ARG A 37 19.27 -4.16 0.85
CA ARG A 37 19.59 -5.22 -0.12
C ARG A 37 18.36 -5.97 -0.62
N LYS A 38 17.38 -6.23 0.27
CA LYS A 38 16.11 -6.86 -0.12
C LYS A 38 15.26 -5.95 -0.99
N ASP A 39 15.28 -4.65 -0.72
CA ASP A 39 14.54 -3.66 -1.50
C ASP A 39 15.05 -3.63 -2.95
N VAL A 40 16.38 -3.71 -3.15
CA VAL A 40 16.96 -3.88 -4.50
C VAL A 40 16.48 -5.16 -5.18
N ILE A 41 16.56 -6.30 -4.50
CA ILE A 41 16.10 -7.59 -5.06
C ILE A 41 14.63 -7.52 -5.48
N ALA A 42 13.78 -6.88 -4.67
CA ALA A 42 12.37 -6.68 -4.98
C ALA A 42 12.17 -5.76 -6.19
N ALA A 43 12.90 -4.65 -6.28
CA ALA A 43 12.82 -3.72 -7.41
C ALA A 43 13.20 -4.40 -8.74
N PHE A 44 14.26 -5.23 -8.74
CA PHE A 44 14.64 -6.04 -9.91
C PHE A 44 13.59 -7.10 -10.28
N ALA A 45 12.97 -7.75 -9.29
CA ALA A 45 11.88 -8.69 -9.54
C ALA A 45 10.69 -7.97 -10.20
N ASN A 46 10.31 -6.79 -9.70
CA ASN A 46 9.23 -5.98 -10.26
C ASN A 46 9.52 -5.54 -11.71
N GLU A 47 10.76 -5.14 -12.02
CA GLU A 47 11.20 -4.83 -13.40
C GLU A 47 11.12 -6.06 -14.32
N SER A 48 11.59 -7.21 -13.86
CA SER A 48 11.50 -8.45 -14.64
C SER A 48 10.05 -8.83 -14.93
N GLU A 49 9.13 -8.60 -13.99
CA GLU A 49 7.71 -8.88 -14.19
C GLU A 49 7.06 -7.87 -15.15
N GLU A 50 7.32 -6.57 -14.97
CA GLU A 50 6.75 -5.49 -15.80
C GLU A 50 7.24 -5.58 -17.26
N SER A 51 8.54 -5.82 -17.47
CA SER A 51 9.11 -6.05 -18.81
C SER A 51 8.56 -7.33 -19.47
N GLY A 52 8.11 -8.30 -18.68
CA GLY A 52 7.36 -9.47 -19.13
C GLY A 52 5.89 -9.19 -19.47
N GLY A 53 5.42 -7.95 -19.30
CA GLY A 53 4.06 -7.51 -19.57
C GLY A 53 3.13 -7.50 -18.35
N ALA A 54 3.66 -7.68 -17.13
CA ALA A 54 2.85 -7.55 -15.92
C ALA A 54 2.42 -6.10 -15.71
N GLY A 55 1.14 -5.88 -15.40
CA GLY A 55 0.63 -4.56 -15.05
C GLY A 55 0.98 -4.18 -13.61
N LEU A 56 1.34 -2.92 -13.39
CA LEU A 56 1.53 -2.39 -12.05
C LEU A 56 0.19 -1.90 -11.46
N VAL A 57 -0.06 -2.21 -10.19
CA VAL A 57 -1.29 -1.81 -9.49
C VAL A 57 -0.95 -1.12 -8.17
N ASN A 58 -1.66 -0.03 -7.87
CA ASN A 58 -1.73 0.48 -6.51
C ASN A 58 -2.74 -0.38 -5.75
N PHE A 59 -2.36 -0.91 -4.59
CA PHE A 59 -3.28 -1.65 -3.74
C PHE A 59 -3.30 -1.12 -2.31
N GLY A 60 -4.41 -1.38 -1.62
CA GLY A 60 -4.61 -1.03 -0.24
C GLY A 60 -5.57 -2.00 0.44
N MET A 61 -5.54 -2.03 1.76
CA MET A 61 -6.40 -2.91 2.55
C MET A 61 -7.11 -2.10 3.63
N VAL A 62 -8.42 -2.31 3.72
CA VAL A 62 -9.22 -1.89 4.87
C VAL A 62 -9.42 -3.13 5.74
N VAL A 63 -9.14 -3.01 7.03
CA VAL A 63 -9.32 -4.08 8.01
C VAL A 63 -10.44 -3.67 8.96
N THR A 64 -11.42 -4.55 9.13
CA THR A 64 -12.53 -4.35 10.06
C THR A 64 -12.54 -5.49 11.08
N ALA A 65 -12.70 -5.16 12.35
CA ALA A 65 -12.94 -6.14 13.40
C ALA A 65 -14.40 -6.04 13.86
N THR A 66 -15.09 -7.17 13.91
CA THR A 66 -16.47 -7.26 14.42
C THR A 66 -16.45 -8.04 15.72
N VAL A 67 -17.11 -7.49 16.75
CA VAL A 67 -17.25 -8.13 18.07
C VAL A 67 -18.72 -8.38 18.37
N GLN A 68 -19.00 -9.43 19.15
CA GLN A 68 -20.36 -9.73 19.61
C GLN A 68 -20.71 -8.97 20.89
N ASP A 69 -19.72 -8.74 21.76
CA ASP A 69 -19.85 -7.98 23.00
C ASP A 69 -19.02 -6.70 22.92
N PRO A 70 -19.63 -5.51 23.08
CA PRO A 70 -18.91 -4.23 23.14
C PRO A 70 -17.75 -4.19 24.15
N ALA A 71 -17.81 -4.99 25.22
CA ALA A 71 -16.71 -5.06 26.20
C ALA A 71 -15.40 -5.62 25.61
N THR A 72 -15.47 -6.33 24.48
CA THR A 72 -14.31 -6.99 23.84
C THR A 72 -13.63 -6.17 22.73
N ILE A 73 -14.03 -4.90 22.55
CA ILE A 73 -13.47 -4.03 21.51
C ILE A 73 -11.95 -3.84 21.67
N GLU A 74 -11.47 -3.66 22.90
CA GLU A 74 -10.02 -3.49 23.16
C GLU A 74 -9.24 -4.78 22.87
N ASP A 75 -9.81 -5.95 23.16
CA ASP A 75 -9.20 -7.23 22.80
C ASP A 75 -9.11 -7.41 21.28
N ALA A 76 -10.16 -7.04 20.56
CA ALA A 76 -10.17 -7.07 19.09
C ALA A 76 -9.12 -6.13 18.49
N ARG A 77 -8.94 -4.94 19.07
CA ARG A 77 -7.88 -4.00 18.68
C ARG A 77 -6.49 -4.59 18.91
N ALA A 78 -6.24 -5.15 20.10
CA ALA A 78 -4.97 -5.79 20.41
C ALA A 78 -4.67 -6.98 19.49
N ALA A 79 -5.70 -7.77 19.13
CA ALA A 79 -5.57 -8.86 18.17
C ALA A 79 -5.18 -8.36 16.78
N VAL A 80 -5.82 -7.29 16.27
CA VAL A 80 -5.46 -6.68 14.99
C VAL A 80 -4.02 -6.16 15.00
N ASP A 81 -3.61 -5.46 16.05
CA ASP A 81 -2.24 -4.94 16.18
C ASP A 81 -1.21 -6.10 16.18
N SER A 82 -1.47 -7.16 16.95
CA SER A 82 -0.61 -8.36 17.00
C SER A 82 -0.51 -9.08 15.65
N LEU A 83 -1.65 -9.34 15.01
CA LEU A 83 -1.71 -10.03 13.71
C LEU A 83 -1.05 -9.20 12.60
N SER A 84 -1.20 -7.87 12.62
CA SER A 84 -0.55 -6.99 11.64
C SER A 84 0.97 -7.03 11.76
N ALA A 85 1.50 -7.04 12.99
CA ALA A 85 2.93 -7.16 13.24
C ALA A 85 3.47 -8.52 12.77
N GLN A 86 2.75 -9.61 13.03
CA GLN A 86 3.11 -10.95 12.55
C GLN A 86 3.12 -11.03 11.02
N ALA A 87 2.11 -10.44 10.36
CA ALA A 87 2.03 -10.36 8.91
C ALA A 87 3.02 -9.37 8.28
N ARG A 88 3.74 -8.58 9.10
CA ARG A 88 4.63 -7.49 8.69
C ARG A 88 3.91 -6.42 7.85
N ILE A 89 2.64 -6.19 8.13
CA ILE A 89 1.81 -5.17 7.49
C ILE A 89 1.71 -3.98 8.42
N ARG A 90 1.94 -2.77 7.89
CA ARG A 90 1.71 -1.53 8.64
C ARG A 90 0.26 -1.10 8.46
N LEU A 91 -0.49 -1.09 9.55
CA LEU A 91 -1.84 -0.56 9.58
C LEU A 91 -1.85 0.84 10.20
N ARG A 92 -2.84 1.64 9.80
CA ARG A 92 -3.13 2.93 10.40
C ARG A 92 -4.58 2.95 10.83
N VAL A 93 -4.84 3.37 12.06
CA VAL A 93 -6.20 3.54 12.57
C VAL A 93 -6.88 4.69 11.81
N VAL A 94 -8.10 4.43 11.35
CA VAL A 94 -8.95 5.43 10.72
C VAL A 94 -9.64 6.23 11.82
N HIS A 95 -9.22 7.47 12.04
CA HIS A 95 -9.84 8.39 13.00
C HIS A 95 -10.74 9.37 12.27
N GLY A 96 -12.01 9.46 12.70
CA GLY A 96 -12.96 10.47 12.22
C GLY A 96 -13.59 10.19 10.85
N SER A 97 -13.35 9.02 10.26
CA SER A 97 -13.91 8.61 8.97
C SER A 97 -14.18 7.10 8.90
N GLN A 98 -14.52 6.50 10.04
CA GLN A 98 -14.73 5.06 10.18
C GLN A 98 -15.88 4.53 9.30
N ASP A 99 -16.97 5.30 9.18
CA ASP A 99 -18.12 5.01 8.34
C ASP A 99 -17.76 4.96 6.85
N SER A 100 -17.02 5.97 6.40
CA SER A 100 -16.54 6.12 5.02
C SER A 100 -15.53 5.03 4.68
N ALA A 101 -14.62 4.71 5.61
CA ALA A 101 -13.66 3.62 5.43
C ALA A 101 -14.34 2.24 5.41
N PHE A 102 -15.37 2.02 6.22
CA PHE A 102 -16.18 0.81 6.18
C PHE A 102 -16.89 0.68 4.82
N ALA A 103 -17.58 1.73 4.37
CA ALA A 103 -18.25 1.77 3.08
C ALA A 103 -17.27 1.54 1.91
N ALA A 104 -16.06 2.11 2.00
CA ALA A 104 -14.99 1.89 1.04
C ALA A 104 -14.54 0.42 0.96
N GLY A 105 -14.70 -0.36 2.04
CA GLY A 105 -14.40 -1.79 2.07
C GLY A 105 -15.48 -2.68 1.46
N LEU A 106 -16.67 -2.15 1.18
CA LEU A 106 -17.79 -2.90 0.63
C LEU A 106 -17.69 -3.02 -0.92
N PRO A 107 -18.26 -4.07 -1.54
CA PRO A 107 -18.24 -4.27 -2.99
C PRO A 107 -19.28 -3.38 -3.71
N LEU A 108 -19.21 -2.06 -3.48
CA LEU A 108 -20.18 -1.07 -3.98
C LEU A 108 -19.80 -0.48 -5.35
N GLY A 109 -18.68 -0.90 -5.94
CA GLY A 109 -18.19 -0.34 -7.22
C GLY A 109 -17.65 1.09 -7.12
N LEU A 110 -17.27 1.54 -5.91
CA LEU A 110 -16.78 2.89 -5.68
C LEU A 110 -15.33 3.08 -6.12
N VAL A 111 -15.07 4.15 -6.87
CA VAL A 111 -13.71 4.63 -7.14
C VAL A 111 -13.37 5.71 -6.12
N LEU A 112 -12.75 5.33 -5.01
CA LEU A 112 -12.53 6.23 -3.85
C LEU A 112 -11.89 7.58 -4.21
N PRO A 113 -10.85 7.66 -5.08
CA PRO A 113 -10.27 8.95 -5.46
C PRO A 113 -11.24 9.92 -6.16
N ARG A 114 -12.35 9.44 -6.72
CA ARG A 114 -13.40 10.30 -7.31
C ARG A 114 -14.31 10.95 -6.26
N HIS A 115 -14.25 10.50 -5.01
CA HIS A 115 -15.12 10.94 -3.92
C HIS A 115 -14.37 11.75 -2.86
N LEU A 116 -13.10 12.08 -3.10
CA LEU A 116 -12.31 12.94 -2.21
C LEU A 116 -12.56 14.41 -2.53
N ALA A 117 -12.63 15.24 -1.50
CA ALA A 117 -12.80 16.69 -1.64
C ALA A 117 -11.60 17.39 -2.30
N ILE A 118 -10.41 16.79 -2.25
CA ILE A 118 -9.18 17.35 -2.85
C ILE A 118 -9.19 17.08 -4.36
N PRO A 119 -9.03 18.11 -5.22
CA PRO A 119 -8.95 17.96 -6.67
C PRO A 119 -7.86 16.99 -7.13
N HIS A 120 -8.06 16.36 -8.30
CA HIS A 120 -7.15 15.33 -8.82
C HIS A 120 -5.72 15.83 -9.03
N ASP A 121 -5.57 17.03 -9.60
CA ASP A 121 -4.27 17.59 -10.00
C ASP A 121 -3.33 17.85 -8.83
N ILE A 122 -3.89 18.15 -7.65
CA ILE A 122 -3.13 18.37 -6.42
C ILE A 122 -2.64 17.03 -5.83
N ARG A 123 -3.36 15.93 -6.05
CA ARG A 123 -3.03 14.62 -5.46
C ARG A 123 -1.90 13.90 -6.17
N ASP A 124 -1.74 14.08 -7.48
CA ASP A 124 -0.66 13.45 -8.24
C ASP A 124 0.72 14.08 -7.95
N GLN A 125 0.75 15.24 -7.29
CA GLN A 125 1.96 15.98 -6.92
C GLN A 125 2.39 15.78 -5.45
N LEU A 126 1.58 15.08 -4.64
CA LEU A 126 1.85 14.74 -3.24
C LEU A 126 2.42 13.33 -3.12
#